data_AF-A0A3Q2G6H2-F1
#
_entry.id   AF-A0A3Q2G6H2-F1
#
_cell.length_a   1.000
_cell.length_b   1.000
_cell.length_c   1.000
_cell.angle_alpha   90.00
_cell.angle_beta   90.00
_cell.angle_gamma   90.00
#
_symmetry.space_group_name_H-M   'P 1'
#
loop_
_entity.id
_entity.type
_entity.pdbx_description
1 polymer ?
#
loop_
_entity_poly.entity_id
_entity_poly.type
_entity_poly.pdbx_seq_one_letter_code
_entity_poly.pdbx_strand_id
1 'polypeptide(L)'
;MPSSEESYGIKNVADKICRLPPDLLTETSQHILAYLQGQTSGVDSAEISHRFQRAGVSLHHEAVQSIIRFLLLTFRSAGKNNLSADDFVSKLEESCSKWSKTSLQVLQTLWSEHGAAVHAQQEAQSVLSIGQLVDVQWKLGMAVSSDTCRSLNSPYVSLLLKIAEPSGQIQQRAFEMTIPQFQVS
;
A
#
# COMPACT_ATOMS: atom_id res chain seq x y z
N MET A 1 19.46 -0.53 -13.20
CA MET A 1 19.33 0.79 -13.83
C MET A 1 17.97 0.83 -14.50
N PRO A 2 17.10 1.82 -14.21
CA PRO A 2 15.83 1.91 -14.93
C PRO A 2 16.11 2.16 -16.42
N SER A 3 15.40 1.44 -17.28
CA SER A 3 15.57 1.45 -18.72
C SER A 3 15.31 2.86 -19.26
N SER A 4 16.13 3.36 -20.19
CA SER A 4 16.01 4.72 -20.75
C SER A 4 14.61 5.06 -21.30
N GLU A 5 13.82 4.04 -21.66
CA GLU A 5 12.42 4.16 -22.10
C GLU A 5 11.45 4.54 -20.96
N GLU A 6 11.66 4.05 -19.73
CA GLU A 6 10.83 4.40 -18.57
C GLU A 6 11.01 5.87 -18.18
N SER A 7 12.24 6.37 -18.25
CA SER A 7 12.56 7.79 -18.00
C SER A 7 11.89 8.70 -19.05
N TYR A 8 11.82 8.26 -20.31
CA TYR A 8 11.14 9.01 -21.37
C TYR A 8 9.62 9.05 -21.16
N GLY A 9 9.02 7.92 -20.76
CA GLY A 9 7.60 7.84 -20.40
C GLY A 9 7.23 8.78 -19.26
N ILE A 10 8.03 8.80 -18.18
CA ILE A 10 7.82 9.69 -17.02
C ILE A 10 7.90 11.16 -17.43
N LYS A 11 8.90 11.54 -18.23
CA LYS A 11 9.06 12.93 -18.72
C LYS A 11 7.87 13.39 -19.56
N ASN A 12 7.32 12.51 -20.39
CA ASN A 12 6.14 12.82 -21.21
C ASN A 12 4.88 13.00 -20.35
N VAL A 13 4.68 12.15 -19.34
CA VAL A 13 3.53 12.27 -18.44
C VAL A 13 3.63 13.52 -17.56
N ALA A 14 4.80 13.84 -17.02
CA ALA A 14 5.01 15.07 -16.25
C ALA A 14 4.73 16.33 -17.08
N ASP A 15 5.16 16.37 -18.34
CA ASP A 15 4.86 17.47 -19.27
C ASP A 15 3.34 17.62 -19.48
N LYS A 16 2.61 16.52 -19.65
CA LYS A 16 1.14 16.53 -19.76
C LYS A 16 0.47 17.02 -18.47
N ILE A 17 0.94 16.59 -17.30
CA ILE A 17 0.42 17.04 -16.00
C ILE A 17 0.63 18.56 -15.83
N CYS A 18 1.78 19.07 -16.26
CA CYS A 18 2.10 20.50 -16.15
C CYS A 18 1.25 21.39 -17.07
N ARG A 19 0.64 20.82 -18.11
CA ARG A 19 -0.30 21.52 -18.99
C ARG A 19 -1.74 21.48 -18.47
N LEU A 20 -2.03 20.70 -17.44
CA LEU A 20 -3.37 20.65 -16.86
C LEU A 20 -3.64 21.93 -16.07
N PRO A 21 -4.87 22.47 -16.13
CA PRO A 21 -5.36 23.45 -15.17
C PRO A 21 -5.16 22.95 -13.73
N PRO A 22 -4.76 23.83 -12.79
CA PRO A 22 -4.55 23.45 -11.38
C PRO A 22 -5.77 22.81 -10.74
N ASP A 23 -6.98 23.27 -11.08
CA ASP A 23 -8.23 22.74 -10.54
C ASP A 23 -8.45 21.29 -10.97
N LEU A 24 -8.22 20.98 -12.25
CA LEU A 24 -8.36 19.62 -12.78
C LEU A 24 -7.29 18.67 -12.22
N LEU A 25 -6.07 19.16 -12.03
CA LEU A 25 -5.01 18.40 -11.36
C LEU A 25 -5.39 18.11 -9.91
N THR A 26 -5.98 19.10 -9.22
CA THR A 26 -6.44 18.97 -7.83
C THR A 26 -7.53 17.91 -7.72
N GLU A 27 -8.59 18.02 -8.53
CA GLU A 27 -9.70 17.06 -8.54
C GLU A 27 -9.24 15.64 -8.87
N THR A 28 -8.38 15.49 -9.89
CA THR A 28 -7.85 14.18 -10.29
C THR A 28 -7.03 13.57 -9.15
N SER A 29 -6.18 14.37 -8.51
CA SER A 29 -5.36 13.93 -7.39
C SER A 29 -6.21 13.58 -6.17
N GLN A 30 -7.26 14.34 -5.88
CA GLN A 30 -8.22 14.04 -4.79
C GLN A 30 -8.95 12.72 -5.03
N HIS A 31 -9.43 12.45 -6.25
CA HIS A 31 -10.05 11.15 -6.57
C HIS A 31 -9.10 9.98 -6.33
N ILE A 32 -7.81 10.15 -6.66
CA ILE A 32 -6.77 9.14 -6.44
C ILE A 32 -6.45 9.00 -4.95
N LEU A 33 -6.34 10.10 -4.21
CA LEU A 33 -6.06 10.10 -2.78
C LEU A 33 -7.21 9.47 -1.98
N ALA A 34 -8.47 9.78 -2.33
CA ALA A 34 -9.64 9.14 -1.73
C ALA A 34 -9.62 7.62 -1.92
N TYR A 35 -9.25 7.15 -3.12
CA TYR A 35 -9.05 5.72 -3.38
C TYR A 35 -7.90 5.14 -2.52
N LEU A 36 -6.76 5.81 -2.45
CA LEU A 36 -5.61 5.35 -1.66
C LEU A 36 -5.89 5.33 -0.15
N GLN A 37 -6.76 6.21 0.33
CA GLN A 37 -7.27 6.23 1.71
C GLN A 37 -8.37 5.19 1.97
N GLY A 38 -8.79 4.43 0.95
CA GLY A 38 -9.84 3.42 1.06
C GLY A 38 -11.26 3.98 1.16
N GLN A 39 -11.46 5.26 0.82
CA GLN A 39 -12.78 5.90 0.80
C GLN A 39 -13.60 5.51 -0.43
N THR A 40 -12.94 5.11 -1.52
CA THR A 40 -13.57 4.61 -2.74
C THR A 40 -13.01 3.25 -3.13
N SER A 41 -13.78 2.46 -3.88
CA SER A 41 -13.36 1.14 -4.36
C SER A 41 -12.42 1.19 -5.57
N GLY A 42 -12.31 2.34 -6.24
CA GLY A 42 -11.50 2.52 -7.44
C GLY A 42 -11.44 3.97 -7.90
N VAL A 43 -10.58 4.22 -8.89
CA VAL A 43 -10.46 5.52 -9.58
C VAL A 43 -11.25 5.46 -10.89
N ASP A 44 -12.34 6.22 -10.98
CA ASP A 44 -13.16 6.28 -12.19
C ASP A 44 -12.49 7.13 -13.28
N SER A 45 -11.76 6.44 -14.16
CA SER A 45 -11.08 7.07 -15.29
C SER A 45 -12.03 7.65 -16.36
N ALA A 46 -13.27 7.16 -16.46
CA ALA A 46 -14.25 7.67 -17.41
C ALA A 46 -14.79 9.01 -16.93
N GLU A 47 -15.09 9.12 -15.63
CA GLU A 47 -15.49 10.39 -15.00
C GLU A 47 -14.39 11.45 -15.10
N ILE A 48 -13.13 11.10 -14.79
CA ILE A 48 -11.99 12.02 -14.93
C ILE A 48 -11.83 12.49 -16.39
N SER A 49 -11.94 11.57 -17.36
CA SER A 49 -11.88 11.90 -18.79
C SER A 49 -13.00 12.87 -19.20
N HIS A 50 -14.23 12.62 -18.73
CA HIS A 50 -15.38 13.46 -19.01
C HIS A 50 -15.21 14.87 -18.43
N ARG A 51 -14.66 15.00 -17.21
CA ARG A 51 -14.35 16.31 -16.61
C ARG A 51 -13.31 17.10 -17.39
N PHE A 52 -12.27 16.43 -17.89
CA PHE A 52 -11.26 17.09 -18.75
C PHE A 52 -11.90 17.63 -20.02
N GLN A 53 -12.75 16.83 -20.68
CA GLN A 53 -13.48 17.27 -21.87
C GLN A 53 -14.39 18.47 -21.59
N ARG A 54 -15.14 18.44 -20.47
CA ARG A 54 -16.03 19.55 -20.06
C ARG A 54 -15.28 20.85 -19.80
N ALA A 55 -14.04 20.75 -19.31
CA ALA A 55 -13.15 21.89 -19.10
C ALA A 55 -12.38 22.33 -20.36
N GLY A 56 -12.69 21.74 -21.53
CA GLY A 56 -12.05 22.07 -22.81
C GLY A 56 -10.66 21.45 -23.01
N VAL A 57 -10.26 20.50 -22.16
CA VAL A 57 -8.97 19.79 -22.25
C VAL A 57 -9.17 18.50 -23.05
N SER A 58 -8.76 18.49 -24.32
CA SER A 58 -8.81 17.30 -25.18
C SER A 58 -7.58 16.42 -24.96
N LEU A 59 -7.66 15.46 -24.06
CA LEU A 59 -6.66 14.40 -23.89
C LEU A 59 -7.20 13.08 -24.43
N HIS A 60 -6.37 12.35 -25.18
CA HIS A 60 -6.70 10.98 -25.57
C HIS A 60 -6.80 10.08 -24.33
N HIS A 61 -7.62 9.03 -24.40
CA HIS A 61 -7.86 8.11 -23.29
C HIS A 61 -6.55 7.55 -22.70
N GLU A 62 -5.59 7.15 -23.55
CA GLU A 62 -4.28 6.66 -23.12
C GLU A 62 -3.49 7.70 -22.31
N ALA A 63 -3.58 8.98 -22.67
CA ALA A 63 -2.92 10.05 -21.94
C ALA A 63 -3.52 10.22 -20.54
N VAL A 64 -4.86 10.17 -20.41
CA VAL A 64 -5.55 10.23 -19.11
C VAL A 64 -5.15 9.04 -18.24
N GLN A 65 -5.14 7.82 -18.79
CA GLN A 65 -4.69 6.62 -18.07
C GLN A 65 -3.25 6.74 -17.60
N SER A 66 -2.35 7.27 -18.44
CA SER A 66 -0.95 7.45 -18.08
C SER A 66 -0.77 8.44 -16.92
N ILE A 67 -1.57 9.51 -16.88
CA ILE A 67 -1.57 10.50 -15.80
C ILE A 67 -2.09 9.86 -14.52
N ILE A 68 -3.25 9.20 -14.56
CA ILE A 68 -3.85 8.53 -13.40
C ILE A 68 -2.88 7.51 -12.82
N ARG A 69 -2.32 6.64 -13.68
CA ARG A 69 -1.36 5.61 -13.27
C ARG A 69 -0.11 6.23 -12.64
N PHE A 70 0.43 7.28 -13.23
CA PHE A 70 1.61 7.96 -12.69
C PHE A 70 1.34 8.56 -11.31
N LEU A 71 0.27 9.35 -11.16
CA LEU A 71 -0.09 9.98 -9.88
C LEU A 71 -0.40 8.92 -8.81
N LEU A 72 -1.16 7.88 -9.16
CA LEU A 72 -1.47 6.77 -8.26
C LEU A 72 -0.20 6.08 -7.74
N LEU A 73 0.72 5.73 -8.64
CA LEU A 73 1.98 5.07 -8.26
C LEU A 73 2.85 6.00 -7.42
N THR A 74 2.86 7.29 -7.73
CA THR A 74 3.66 8.29 -7.05
C THR A 74 3.18 8.50 -5.61
N PHE A 75 1.89 8.74 -5.40
CA PHE A 75 1.31 8.86 -4.05
C PHE A 75 1.42 7.56 -3.25
N ARG A 76 1.16 6.40 -3.87
CA ARG A 76 1.31 5.10 -3.21
C ARG A 76 2.75 4.83 -2.78
N SER A 77 3.72 5.21 -3.61
CA SER A 77 5.15 5.11 -3.29
C SER A 77 5.54 6.07 -2.17
N ALA A 78 5.03 7.30 -2.20
CA ALA A 78 5.27 8.29 -1.15
C ALA A 78 4.73 7.83 0.20
N GLY A 79 3.51 7.28 0.22
CA GLY A 79 2.89 6.75 1.44
C GLY A 79 3.63 5.52 1.96
N LYS A 80 4.04 4.59 1.10
CA LYS A 80 4.83 3.41 1.51
C LYS A 80 6.18 3.78 2.15
N ASN A 81 6.79 4.88 1.71
CA ASN A 81 8.08 5.34 2.24
C ASN A 81 7.93 6.41 3.33
N ASN A 82 6.69 6.72 3.76
CA ASN A 82 6.38 7.76 4.74
C ASN A 82 7.05 9.11 4.44
N LEU A 83 6.98 9.57 3.19
CA LEU A 83 7.64 10.80 2.78
C LEU A 83 6.93 12.04 3.35
N SER A 84 7.73 13.03 3.79
CA SER A 84 7.23 14.38 4.06
C SER A 84 6.81 15.10 2.76
N ALA A 85 6.11 16.23 2.88
CA ALA A 85 5.73 17.05 1.72
C ALA A 85 6.95 17.59 0.95
N ASP A 86 8.01 17.94 1.66
CA ASP A 86 9.24 18.46 1.05
C ASP A 86 10.04 17.35 0.36
N ASP A 87 10.14 16.17 0.98
CA ASP A 87 10.78 14.99 0.38
C ASP A 87 10.01 14.50 -0.85
N PHE A 88 8.68 14.60 -0.81
CA PHE A 88 7.80 14.25 -1.93
C PHE A 88 8.04 15.14 -3.15
N VAL A 89 8.12 16.46 -2.95
CA VAL A 89 8.44 17.42 -4.02
C VAL A 89 9.85 17.19 -4.55
N SER A 90 10.84 17.03 -3.68
CA SER A 90 12.23 16.77 -4.07
C SER A 90 12.33 15.54 -4.98
N LYS A 91 11.61 14.47 -4.63
CA LYS A 91 11.56 13.24 -5.43
C LYS A 91 10.87 13.42 -6.78
N LEU A 92 9.85 14.28 -6.86
CA LEU A 92 9.22 14.64 -8.13
C LEU A 92 10.18 15.43 -9.02
N GLU A 93 10.89 16.41 -8.47
CA GLU A 93 11.87 17.22 -9.20
C GLU A 93 13.06 16.39 -9.70
N GLU A 94 13.56 15.46 -8.88
CA GLU A 94 14.57 14.47 -9.29
C GLU A 94 14.09 13.59 -10.45
N SER A 95 12.81 13.23 -10.46
CA SER A 95 12.24 12.39 -11.52
C SER A 95 12.12 13.11 -12.86
N CYS A 96 11.90 14.42 -12.85
CA CYS A 96 11.73 15.21 -14.08
C CYS A 96 12.02 16.71 -13.86
N SER A 97 12.94 17.28 -14.64
CA SER A 97 13.23 18.71 -14.60
C SER A 97 12.14 19.60 -15.25
N LYS A 98 11.08 19.01 -15.83
CA LYS A 98 10.00 19.75 -16.52
C LYS A 98 8.82 20.12 -15.62
N TRP A 99 8.85 19.76 -14.35
CA TRP A 99 7.76 20.08 -13.43
C TRP A 99 7.54 21.59 -13.34
N SER A 100 6.29 22.02 -13.52
CA SER A 100 5.91 23.41 -13.29
C SER A 100 5.79 23.67 -11.79
N LYS A 101 6.17 24.87 -11.34
CA LYS A 101 6.05 25.28 -9.94
C LYS A 101 4.61 25.17 -9.44
N THR A 102 3.63 25.52 -10.28
CA THR A 102 2.20 25.45 -9.94
C THR A 102 1.75 24.00 -9.71
N SER A 103 2.15 23.07 -10.58
CA SER A 103 1.79 21.65 -10.42
C SER A 103 2.45 21.04 -9.18
N LEU A 104 3.72 21.38 -8.90
CA LEU A 104 4.40 20.93 -7.69
C LEU A 104 3.72 21.46 -6.43
N GLN A 105 3.33 22.74 -6.41
CA GLN A 105 2.62 23.34 -5.28
C GLN A 105 1.29 22.63 -5.01
N VAL A 106 0.48 22.36 -6.04
CA VAL A 106 -0.78 21.63 -5.90
C VAL A 106 -0.53 20.24 -5.29
N LEU A 107 0.45 19.50 -5.84
CA LEU A 107 0.76 18.16 -5.38
C LEU A 107 1.35 18.16 -3.94
N GLN A 108 2.17 19.15 -3.60
CA GLN A 108 2.73 19.33 -2.25
C GLN A 108 1.63 19.61 -1.22
N THR A 109 0.72 20.54 -1.52
CA THR A 109 -0.40 20.87 -0.63
C THR A 109 -1.28 19.65 -0.40
N LEU A 110 -1.70 18.97 -1.46
CA LEU A 110 -2.52 17.77 -1.33
C LEU A 110 -1.82 16.66 -0.56
N TRP A 111 -0.52 16.44 -0.80
CA TRP A 111 0.24 15.45 -0.04
C TRP A 111 0.39 15.84 1.44
N SER A 112 0.60 17.12 1.74
CA SER A 112 0.69 17.59 3.14
C SER A 112 -0.61 17.35 3.92
N GLU A 113 -1.76 17.44 3.25
CA GLU A 113 -3.08 17.21 3.85
C GLU A 113 -3.42 15.72 3.95
N HIS A 114 -3.09 14.91 2.93
CA HIS A 114 -3.61 13.55 2.78
C HIS A 114 -2.57 12.46 3.05
N GLY A 115 -1.28 12.78 3.04
CA GLY A 115 -0.16 11.82 3.06
C GLY A 115 -0.15 10.94 4.30
N ALA A 116 -0.42 11.51 5.49
CA ALA A 116 -0.50 10.76 6.74
C ALA A 116 -1.63 9.71 6.73
N ALA A 117 -2.79 10.06 6.19
CA ALA A 117 -3.93 9.14 6.06
C ALA A 117 -3.66 8.05 5.02
N VAL A 118 -2.98 8.37 3.91
CA VAL A 118 -2.55 7.38 2.93
C VAL A 118 -1.57 6.39 3.56
N HIS A 119 -0.55 6.87 4.29
CA HIS A 119 0.39 6.00 5.02
C HIS A 119 -0.34 5.08 6.01
N ALA A 120 -1.19 5.64 6.88
CA ALA A 120 -1.94 4.88 7.87
C ALA A 120 -2.81 3.78 7.23
N GLN A 121 -3.47 4.09 6.11
CA GLN A 121 -4.27 3.12 5.38
C GLN A 121 -3.42 2.01 4.76
N GLN A 122 -2.26 2.34 4.20
CA GLN A 122 -1.34 1.34 3.65
C GLN A 122 -0.74 0.45 4.74
N GLU A 123 -0.44 1.01 5.91
CA GLU A 123 0.02 0.26 7.07
C GLU A 123 -1.06 -0.70 7.56
N ALA A 124 -2.30 -0.21 7.73
CA ALA A 124 -3.46 -1.04 8.07
C ALA A 124 -3.66 -2.17 7.04
N GLN A 125 -3.59 -1.89 5.74
CA GLN A 125 -3.68 -2.92 4.70
C GLN A 125 -2.53 -3.93 4.78
N SER A 126 -1.31 -3.51 5.13
CA SER A 126 -0.18 -4.42 5.26
C SER A 126 -0.33 -5.35 6.47
N VAL A 127 -0.84 -4.83 7.59
CA VAL A 127 -1.17 -5.62 8.78
C VAL A 127 -2.33 -6.59 8.50
N LEU A 128 -3.36 -6.15 7.76
CA LEU A 128 -4.46 -7.02 7.32
C LEU A 128 -4.03 -8.05 6.28
N SER A 129 -2.95 -7.79 5.54
CA SER A 129 -2.33 -8.74 4.61
C SER A 129 -1.49 -9.80 5.34
N ILE A 130 -1.27 -9.65 6.65
CA ILE A 130 -0.73 -10.68 7.52
C ILE A 130 -1.94 -11.42 8.09
N GLY A 131 -1.98 -12.74 7.93
CA GLY A 131 -3.11 -13.54 8.41
C GLY A 131 -3.44 -13.25 9.89
N GLN A 132 -4.72 -13.09 10.20
CA GLN A 132 -5.18 -12.70 11.52
C GLN A 132 -5.35 -13.94 12.41
N LEU A 133 -4.83 -13.89 13.64
CA LEU A 133 -5.07 -14.96 14.62
C LEU A 133 -6.52 -14.90 15.11
N VAL A 134 -7.29 -15.96 14.82
CA VAL A 134 -8.73 -16.07 15.13
C VAL A 134 -8.96 -16.79 16.45
N ASP A 135 -8.17 -17.82 16.73
CA ASP A 135 -8.37 -18.69 17.89
C ASP A 135 -7.04 -19.32 18.31
N VAL A 136 -6.90 -19.52 19.62
CA VAL A 136 -5.77 -20.22 20.23
C VAL A 136 -6.33 -21.31 21.14
N GLN A 137 -6.09 -22.55 20.76
CA GLN A 137 -6.38 -23.70 21.60
C GLN A 137 -5.07 -24.28 22.11
N TRP A 138 -5.05 -24.70 23.37
CA TRP A 138 -3.88 -25.31 23.96
C TRP A 138 -4.27 -26.49 24.83
N LYS A 139 -3.34 -27.44 24.97
CA LYS A 139 -3.44 -28.56 25.89
C LYS A 139 -2.10 -28.82 26.56
N LEU A 140 -2.14 -29.23 27.83
CA LEU A 140 -0.99 -29.74 28.56
C LEU A 140 -1.02 -31.28 28.49
N GLY A 141 0.06 -31.87 28.00
CA GLY A 141 0.25 -33.32 27.90
C GLY A 141 1.52 -33.77 28.61
N MET A 142 1.67 -35.09 28.72
CA MET A 142 2.89 -35.72 29.23
C MET A 142 3.23 -36.90 28.34
N ALA A 143 4.44 -36.88 27.79
CA ALA A 143 4.94 -37.99 27.01
C ALA A 143 5.58 -39.00 27.99
N VAL A 144 4.99 -40.18 28.09
CA VAL A 144 5.43 -41.23 29.03
C VAL A 144 6.58 -42.05 28.45
N SER A 145 6.48 -42.41 27.17
CA SER A 145 7.48 -43.22 26.47
C SER A 145 7.49 -42.94 24.96
N SER A 146 8.61 -43.22 24.30
CA SER A 146 8.78 -43.27 22.85
C SER A 146 9.51 -44.55 22.45
N ASP A 147 9.57 -44.84 21.14
CA ASP A 147 10.33 -45.97 20.58
C ASP A 147 11.82 -45.90 20.92
N THR A 148 12.34 -44.70 21.19
CA THR A 148 13.73 -44.42 21.53
C THR A 148 13.97 -44.21 23.02
N CYS A 149 12.93 -44.01 23.84
CA CYS A 149 13.05 -43.74 25.28
C CYS A 149 11.83 -44.25 26.06
N ARG A 150 11.99 -45.33 26.83
CA ARG A 150 10.88 -45.94 27.61
C ARG A 150 10.44 -45.12 28.84
N SER A 151 11.23 -44.14 29.27
CA SER A 151 10.98 -43.34 30.48
C SER A 151 11.14 -41.85 30.17
N LEU A 152 10.36 -41.33 29.22
CA LEU A 152 10.48 -39.93 28.82
C LEU A 152 9.91 -39.01 29.92
N ASN A 153 8.73 -39.34 30.45
CA ASN A 153 8.00 -38.62 31.52
C ASN A 153 8.11 -37.10 31.43
N SER A 154 8.00 -36.56 30.22
CA SER A 154 8.27 -35.15 29.93
C SER A 154 6.97 -34.41 29.63
N PRO A 155 6.60 -33.39 30.44
CA PRO A 155 5.44 -32.57 30.15
C PRO A 155 5.69 -31.65 28.96
N TYR A 156 4.65 -31.44 28.17
CA TYR A 156 4.68 -30.59 26.99
C TYR A 156 3.36 -29.85 26.80
N VAL A 157 3.41 -28.70 26.15
CA VAL A 157 2.24 -27.95 25.71
C VAL A 157 2.09 -28.13 24.21
N SER A 158 0.91 -28.54 23.76
CA SER A 158 0.55 -28.43 22.33
C SER A 158 -0.33 -27.21 22.15
N LEU A 159 0.01 -26.35 21.18
CA LEU A 159 -0.83 -25.26 20.73
C LEU A 159 -1.41 -25.58 19.35
N LEU A 160 -2.64 -25.14 19.12
CA LEU A 160 -3.31 -25.10 17.83
C LEU A 160 -3.79 -23.68 17.59
N LEU A 161 -3.19 -23.02 16.61
CA LEU A 161 -3.55 -21.68 16.17
C LEU A 161 -4.48 -21.76 14.96
N LYS A 162 -5.57 -20.99 14.96
CA LYS A 162 -6.39 -20.76 13.76
C LYS A 162 -6.09 -19.37 13.23
N ILE A 163 -5.70 -19.28 11.97
CA ILE A 163 -5.30 -18.04 11.30
C ILE A 163 -6.24 -17.83 10.11
N ALA A 164 -6.86 -16.66 10.02
CA ALA A 164 -7.60 -16.22 8.83
C ALA A 164 -6.62 -15.55 7.87
N GLU A 165 -6.39 -16.18 6.73
CA GLU A 165 -5.59 -15.62 5.64
C GLU A 165 -6.34 -14.46 4.97
N PRO A 166 -5.63 -13.49 4.36
CA PRO A 166 -6.27 -12.42 3.58
C PRO A 166 -7.11 -12.93 2.40
N SER A 167 -6.88 -14.17 1.96
CA SER A 167 -7.70 -14.87 0.96
C SER A 167 -9.09 -15.28 1.47
N GLY A 168 -9.36 -15.14 2.77
CA GLY A 168 -10.57 -15.64 3.43
C GLY A 168 -10.49 -17.11 3.83
N GLN A 169 -9.38 -17.81 3.54
CA GLN A 169 -9.17 -19.18 4.02
C GLN A 169 -8.79 -19.19 5.50
N ILE A 170 -9.37 -20.12 6.26
CA ILE A 170 -8.93 -20.39 7.63
C ILE A 170 -7.91 -21.53 7.60
N GLN A 171 -6.71 -21.23 8.08
CA GLN A 171 -5.62 -22.18 8.19
C GLN A 171 -5.35 -22.53 9.65
N GLN A 172 -4.99 -23.79 9.90
CA GLN A 172 -4.60 -24.24 11.23
C GLN A 172 -3.10 -24.57 11.27
N ARG A 173 -2.46 -24.22 12.39
CA ARG A 173 -1.05 -24.51 12.67
C ARG A 173 -0.93 -25.09 14.07
N ALA A 174 -0.29 -26.24 14.18
CA ALA A 174 -0.04 -26.91 15.46
C ALA A 174 1.46 -27.01 15.71
N PHE A 175 1.87 -26.83 16.96
CA PHE A 175 3.22 -27.10 17.40
C PHE A 175 3.24 -27.52 18.87
N GLU A 176 4.28 -28.25 19.24
CA GLU A 176 4.52 -28.73 20.60
C GLU A 176 5.79 -28.10 21.15
N MET A 177 5.77 -27.81 22.44
CA MET A 177 6.89 -27.22 23.14
C MET A 177 7.00 -27.79 24.54
N THR A 178 8.23 -27.88 25.04
CA THR A 178 8.49 -28.24 26.43
C THR A 178 8.02 -27.12 27.36
N ILE A 179 7.76 -27.43 28.63
CA ILE A 179 7.34 -26.41 29.62
C ILE A 179 8.31 -25.23 29.69
N PRO A 180 9.65 -25.41 29.72
CA PRO A 180 10.58 -24.28 29.73
C PRO A 180 10.52 -23.41 28.46
N GLN A 181 10.19 -23.98 27.30
CA GLN A 181 10.04 -23.21 26.05
C GLN A 181 8.73 -22.41 26.02
N PHE A 182 7.70 -22.86 26.72
CA PHE A 182 6.42 -22.16 26.83
C PHE A 182 6.45 -21.00 27.82
N GLN A 183 7.28 -21.10 28.86
CA GLN A 183 7.42 -20.06 29.88
C GLN A 183 8.37 -18.95 29.39
N VAL A 184 7.92 -17.70 29.51
CA VAL A 184 8.81 -16.54 29.37
C VAL A 184 9.42 -16.27 30.74
N SER A 185 10.74 -16.35 30.84
CA SER A 185 11.53 -16.04 32.04
C SER A 185 11.67 -14.55 32.29
#